data_AF-A0A3D5FH79-F1
#
_entry.id   AF-A0A3D5FH79-F1
#
_cell.length_a   1.000
_cell.length_b   1.000
_cell.length_c   1.000
_cell.angle_alpha   90.00
_cell.angle_beta   90.00
_cell.angle_gamma   90.00
#
_symmetry.space_group_name_H-M   'P 1'
#
loop_
_entity.id
_entity.type
_entity.pdbx_description
1 polymer ?
#
loop_
_entity_poly.entity_id
_entity_poly.type
_entity_poly.pdbx_seq_one_letter_code
_entity_poly.pdbx_strand_id
1 'polypeptide(L)' 'SLILKEAGGVFTTIPGNPLDCRKFTKRSVAAAVNTDLHAKWLGWIRENDEHWGK' A
#
# COMPACT_ATOMS: atom_id res chain seq x y z
N SER A 1 7.02 -8.01 5.18
CA SER A 1 7.64 -6.79 4.62
C SER A 1 9.08 -6.99 4.20
N LEU A 2 9.87 -7.81 4.91
CA LEU A 2 11.28 -8.05 4.59
C LEU A 2 11.49 -8.49 3.12
N ILE A 3 10.82 -9.57 2.69
CA ILE A 3 10.98 -10.13 1.33
C ILE A 3 10.73 -9.09 0.22
N LEU A 4 9.62 -8.35 0.30
CA LEU A 4 9.25 -7.38 -0.73
C LEU A 4 10.24 -6.20 -0.77
N LYS A 5 10.71 -5.75 0.39
CA LYS A 5 11.67 -4.64 0.48
C LYS A 5 13.05 -5.04 -0.06
N GLU A 6 13.52 -6.25 0.28
CA GLU A 6 14.79 -6.78 -0.24
C GLU A 6 14.74 -6.95 -1.77
N ALA A 7 13.56 -7.21 -2.34
CA ALA A 7 13.34 -7.27 -3.78
C ALA A 7 13.20 -5.90 -4.47
N GLY A 8 13.41 -4.78 -3.76
CA GLY A 8 13.25 -3.42 -4.29
C GLY A 8 11.79 -2.95 -4.36
N GLY A 9 10.85 -3.71 -3.80
CA GLY A 9 9.45 -3.35 -3.72
C GLY A 9 9.14 -2.34 -2.62
N VAL A 10 7.94 -1.76 -2.71
CA VAL A 10 7.43 -0.73 -1.83
C VAL A 10 6.05 -1.10 -1.31
N PHE A 11 5.74 -0.65 -0.11
CA PHE A 11 4.43 -0.85 0.50
C PHE A 11 4.04 0.34 1.37
N THR A 12 2.74 0.64 1.38
CA THR A 12 2.14 1.65 2.25
C THR A 12 0.79 1.14 2.77
N THR A 13 0.24 1.79 3.78
CA THR A 13 -1.17 1.59 4.14
C THR A 13 -2.08 2.00 2.97
N ILE A 14 -3.33 1.54 2.94
CA ILE A 14 -4.30 1.94 1.88
C ILE A 14 -4.38 3.47 1.67
N PRO A 15 -4.39 4.33 2.71
CA PRO A 15 -4.35 5.78 2.54
C PRO A 15 -3.02 6.35 1.98
N GLY A 16 -1.98 5.53 1.84
CA GLY A 16 -0.64 5.93 1.39
C GLY A 16 0.35 6.26 2.51
N ASN A 17 0.00 6.05 3.78
CA ASN A 17 0.93 6.32 4.89
C ASN A 17 2.00 5.22 5.03
N PRO A 18 3.21 5.56 5.51
CA PRO A 18 4.23 4.58 5.85
C PRO A 18 3.70 3.52 6.83
N LEU A 19 4.03 2.25 6.58
CA LEU A 19 3.64 1.14 7.45
C LEU A 19 4.78 0.79 8.41
N ASP A 20 4.54 0.94 9.71
CA ASP A 20 5.45 0.43 10.74
C ASP A 20 5.16 -1.06 11.01
N CYS A 21 5.98 -1.93 10.42
CA CYS A 21 5.83 -3.39 10.54
C CYS A 21 6.16 -3.92 11.95
N ARG A 22 6.73 -3.10 12.84
CA ARG A 22 7.01 -3.47 14.23
C ARG A 22 5.77 -3.33 15.12
N LYS A 23 4.74 -2.64 14.63
CA LYS A 23 3.46 -2.48 15.31
C LYS A 23 2.42 -3.35 14.62
N PHE A 24 1.87 -4.32 15.34
CA PHE A 24 0.73 -5.11 14.89
C PHE A 24 -0.53 -4.24 14.86
N THR A 25 -0.64 -3.42 13.83
CA THR A 25 -1.85 -2.65 13.55
C THR A 25 -2.68 -3.43 12.52
N LYS A 26 -3.98 -3.63 12.79
CA LYS A 26 -4.92 -4.16 11.78
C LYS A 26 -5.10 -3.09 10.69
N ARG A 27 -4.20 -3.05 9.73
CA ARG A 27 -4.26 -2.13 8.59
C ARG A 27 -4.01 -2.91 7.31
N SER A 28 -4.94 -2.79 6.37
CA SER A 28 -4.73 -3.23 5.00
C SER A 28 -3.62 -2.41 4.35
N VAL A 29 -2.88 -3.01 3.43
CA VAL A 29 -1.70 -2.41 2.81
C VAL A 29 -1.76 -2.57 1.29
N ALA A 30 -1.27 -1.55 0.58
CA ALA A 30 -0.95 -1.63 -0.82
C ALA A 30 0.54 -1.95 -0.95
N ALA A 31 0.89 -2.91 -1.81
CA ALA A 31 2.25 -3.40 -1.96
C ALA A 31 2.53 -3.67 -3.43
N ALA A 32 3.69 -3.25 -3.92
CA ALA A 32 4.08 -3.46 -5.31
C ALA A 32 5.59 -3.68 -5.44
N VAL A 33 5.99 -4.33 -6.52
CA VAL A 33 7.39 -4.68 -6.82
C VAL A 33 8.25 -3.47 -7.24
N ASN A 34 7.63 -2.34 -7.57
CA ASN A 34 8.32 -1.08 -7.88
C ASN A 34 7.43 0.13 -7.55
N THR A 35 8.02 1.32 -7.60
CA THR A 35 7.36 2.59 -7.26
C THR A 35 6.28 3.00 -8.24
N ASP A 36 6.46 2.74 -9.53
CA ASP A 36 5.53 3.19 -10.57
C ASP A 36 4.21 2.42 -10.49
N LEU A 37 4.29 1.10 -10.29
CA LEU A 37 3.12 0.27 -10.08
C LEU A 37 2.43 0.64 -8.77
N HIS A 38 3.19 0.89 -7.71
CA HIS A 38 2.62 1.35 -6.44
C HIS A 38 1.82 2.65 -6.58
N ALA A 39 2.34 3.62 -7.33
CA ALA A 39 1.64 4.88 -7.59
C ALA A 39 0.31 4.66 -8.34
N LYS A 40 0.31 3.79 -9.37
CA LYS A 40 -0.91 3.42 -10.09
C LYS A 40 -1.95 2.75 -9.20
N TRP A 41 -1.51 1.85 -8.32
CA TRP A 41 -2.39 1.18 -7.35
C TRP A 41 -3.00 2.17 -6.36
N LEU A 42 -2.21 3.11 -5.82
CA LEU A 42 -2.75 4.14 -4.93
C LEU A 42 -3.73 5.08 -5.65
N GLY A 43 -3.46 5.41 -6.91
CA GLY A 43 -4.41 6.16 -7.75
C GLY A 43 -5.73 5.42 -7.90
N TRP A 44 -5.68 4.16 -8.34
CA TRP A 44 -6.86 3.30 -8.49
C TRP A 44 -7.64 3.14 -7.18
N ILE A 45 -6.94 2.90 -6.05
CA ILE A 45 -7.57 2.80 -4.73
C ILE A 45 -8.34 4.08 -4.41
N ARG A 46 -7.73 5.26 -4.59
CA ARG A 46 -8.37 6.55 -4.29
C ARG A 46 -9.59 6.80 -5.16
N GLU A 47 -9.51 6.49 -6.46
CA GLU A 47 -10.63 6.61 -7.39
C GLU A 47 -11.81 5.71 -7.00
N ASN A 48 -11.53 4.58 -6.36
CA ASN A 48 -12.55 3.59 -5.99
C ASN A 48 -13.00 3.70 -4.53
N ASP A 49 -12.25 4.34 -3.64
CA ASP A 49 -12.59 4.47 -2.21
C ASP A 49 -13.97 5.14 -2.01
N GLU A 50 -14.34 6.10 -2.87
CA GLU A 50 -15.65 6.74 -2.88
C GLU A 50 -16.81 5.77 -3.22
N HIS A 51 -16.53 4.65 -3.90
CA HIS A 51 -17.53 3.64 -4.28
C HIS A 51 -17.78 2.58 -3.20
N TRP A 52 -16.87 2.40 -2.23
CA TRP A 52 -17.00 1.37 -1.18
C TRP A 52 -17.69 1.90 0.10
N GLY A 53 -18.10 3.17 0.12
CA GLY A 53 -18.73 3.85 1.26
C GLY A 53 -20.26 4.00 1.21
N LYS A 54 -20.98 3.26 0.34
CA LYS A 54 -22.45 3.22 0.31
C LYS A 54 -22.99 1.84 0.65
#